data_AF-A0A9E5HYH9-F1
#
_entry.id   AF-A0A9E5HYH9-F1
#
_cell.length_a   1.000
_cell.length_b   1.000
_cell.length_c   1.000
_cell.angle_alpha   90.00
_cell.angle_beta   90.00
_cell.angle_gamma   90.00
#
_symmetry.space_group_name_H-M   'P 1'
#
loop_
_entity.id
_entity.type
_entity.pdbx_description
1 polymer ?
#
loop_
_entity_poly.entity_id
_entity_poly.type
_entity_poly.pdbx_seq_one_letter_code
_entity_poly.pdbx_strand_id
1 'polypeptide(L)'
;FLMTIPLMIFESFIYGTVMPGVKGFAIVCYIAIVPSFLSQIFFMRGVDLIGPGSAGLYANLVPIFSAIMAVLLLSEEFALFHLAAMLLVFGGIGLFEYQGRRKVSS
;
A
#
# COMPACT_ATOMS: atom_id res chain seq x y z
N PHE A 1 9.90 17.16 0.77
CA PHE A 1 11.37 17.20 0.64
C PHE A 1 12.02 18.33 1.44
N LEU A 2 11.61 19.60 1.32
CA LEU A 2 12.21 20.67 2.12
C LEU A 2 12.07 20.47 3.64
N MET A 3 10.95 19.93 4.10
CA MET A 3 10.68 19.67 5.53
C MET A 3 11.50 18.50 6.12
N THR A 4 12.09 17.63 5.29
CA THR A 4 12.87 16.47 5.76
C THR A 4 14.36 16.78 5.88
N ILE A 5 14.83 17.89 5.27
CA ILE A 5 16.24 18.31 5.31
C ILE A 5 16.72 18.62 6.74
N PRO A 6 15.98 19.38 7.58
CA PRO A 6 16.41 19.66 8.95
C PRO A 6 16.48 18.39 9.81
N LEU A 7 15.53 17.48 9.62
CA LEU A 7 15.46 16.21 10.34
C LEU A 7 16.65 15.30 9.97
N MET A 8 17.00 15.23 8.68
CA MET A 8 18.15 14.47 8.17
C MET A 8 19.47 15.01 8.74
N ILE A 9 19.62 16.34 8.81
CA ILE A 9 20.80 16.96 9.40
C ILE A 9 20.89 16.59 10.88
N PHE A 10 19.78 16.70 11.62
CA PHE A 10 19.72 16.37 13.05
C PHE A 10 20.05 14.90 13.34
N GLU A 11 19.51 13.97 12.55
CA GLU A 11 19.78 12.54 12.65
C GLU A 11 21.24 12.20 12.32
N SER A 12 21.81 12.86 11.31
CA SER A 12 23.21 12.72 10.91
C SER A 12 24.19 13.17 12.00
N PHE A 13 23.81 14.15 12.84
CA PHE A 13 24.64 14.62 13.97
C PHE A 13 24.59 13.67 15.18
N ILE A 14 23.49 12.93 15.37
CA ILE A 14 23.31 12.04 16.53
C ILE A 14 23.79 10.60 16.25
N TYR A 15 23.49 10.05 15.07
CA TYR A 15 23.69 8.63 14.76
C TYR A 15 24.80 8.35 13.73
N GLY A 16 25.38 9.41 13.12
CA GLY A 16 26.37 9.28 12.06
C GLY A 16 25.76 8.94 10.70
N THR A 17 26.40 9.36 9.61
CA THR A 17 25.93 9.11 8.25
C THR A 17 26.08 7.64 7.87
N VAL A 18 24.97 6.90 7.89
CA VAL A 18 24.93 5.56 7.30
C VAL A 18 24.84 5.71 5.78
N MET A 19 25.97 5.78 5.09
CA MET A 19 25.96 5.75 3.62
C MET A 19 25.34 4.41 3.18
N PRO A 20 24.24 4.42 2.41
CA PRO A 20 23.68 3.19 1.89
C PRO A 20 24.73 2.57 0.97
N GLY A 21 25.29 1.43 1.38
CA GLY A 21 26.17 0.65 0.52
C GLY A 21 25.44 0.20 -0.75
N VAL A 22 26.12 -0.54 -1.63
CA VAL A 22 25.57 -1.04 -2.90
C VAL A 22 24.20 -1.73 -2.72
N LYS A 23 23.99 -2.44 -1.60
CA LYS A 23 22.70 -3.05 -1.24
C LYS A 23 21.60 -2.02 -1.00
N GLY A 24 21.87 -0.93 -0.29
CA GLY A 24 20.89 0.13 -0.02
C GLY A 24 20.47 0.83 -1.30
N PHE A 25 21.41 1.13 -2.19
CA PHE A 25 21.10 1.70 -3.50
C PHE A 25 20.24 0.75 -4.35
N ALA A 26 20.57 -0.55 -4.36
CA ALA A 26 19.78 -1.56 -5.06
C ALA A 26 18.34 -1.67 -4.53
N ILE A 27 18.14 -1.61 -3.21
CA ILE A 27 16.79 -1.61 -2.59
C ILE A 27 16.01 -0.36 -3.01
N VAL A 28 16.63 0.81 -2.96
CA VAL A 28 15.99 2.08 -3.38
C VAL A 28 15.57 2.01 -4.85
N CYS A 29 16.46 1.55 -5.73
CA CYS A 29 16.11 1.35 -7.15
C CYS A 29 14.97 0.35 -7.33
N TYR A 30 14.98 -0.76 -6.59
CA TYR A 30 13.91 -1.76 -6.65
C TYR A 30 12.54 -1.16 -6.26
N ILE A 31 12.47 -0.45 -5.13
CA ILE A 31 11.22 0.17 -4.65
C ILE A 31 10.77 1.31 -5.58
N ALA A 32 11.70 2.08 -6.14
CA ALA A 32 11.36 3.14 -7.08
C ALA A 32 10.77 2.58 -8.39
N ILE A 33 11.33 1.50 -8.93
CA ILE A 33 10.90 0.97 -10.22
C ILE A 33 9.65 0.11 -10.10
N VAL A 34 9.66 -0.87 -9.18
CA VAL A 34 8.66 -1.94 -9.16
C VAL A 34 7.33 -1.47 -8.52
N PRO A 35 7.26 -1.22 -7.19
CA PRO A 35 6.00 -0.83 -6.57
C PRO A 35 5.61 0.62 -6.84
N SER A 36 6.52 1.51 -7.26
CA SER A 36 6.16 2.91 -7.55
C SER A 36 5.81 3.11 -9.02
N PHE A 37 6.78 2.96 -9.93
CA PHE A 37 6.54 3.21 -11.35
C PHE A 37 5.64 2.15 -12.01
N LEU A 38 6.01 0.87 -11.91
CA LEU A 38 5.27 -0.21 -12.57
C LEU A 38 3.84 -0.34 -12.02
N SER A 39 3.69 -0.31 -10.70
CA SER A 39 2.37 -0.40 -10.07
C SER A 39 1.45 0.74 -10.52
N GLN A 40 1.95 1.98 -10.58
CA GLN A 40 1.14 3.10 -11.06
C GLN A 40 0.69 2.92 -12.51
N ILE A 41 1.58 2.46 -13.39
CA ILE A 41 1.21 2.20 -14.80
C ILE A 41 0.15 1.11 -14.89
N PHE A 42 0.32 0.01 -14.17
CA PHE A 42 -0.67 -1.08 -14.16
C PHE A 42 -2.00 -0.66 -13.54
N PHE A 43 -1.96 0.17 -12.50
CA PHE A 43 -3.17 0.71 -11.89
C PHE A 43 -3.92 1.61 -12.87
N MET A 44 -3.24 2.55 -13.52
CA MET A 44 -3.85 3.41 -14.53
C MET A 44 -4.42 2.61 -15.71
N ARG A 45 -3.65 1.65 -16.23
CA ARG A 45 -4.13 0.71 -17.28
C ARG A 45 -5.33 -0.11 -16.84
N GLY A 46 -5.34 -0.59 -15.60
CA GLY A 46 -6.47 -1.33 -15.03
C GLY A 46 -7.72 -0.47 -14.88
N VAL A 47 -7.54 0.79 -14.46
CA VAL A 47 -8.64 1.77 -14.41
C VAL A 47 -9.20 2.03 -15.81
N ASP A 48 -8.33 2.19 -16.82
CA ASP A 48 -8.75 2.42 -18.21
C ASP A 48 -9.51 1.21 -18.80
N LEU A 49 -9.13 -0.02 -18.44
CA LEU A 49 -9.73 -1.25 -18.96
C LEU A 49 -11.08 -1.60 -18.31
N ILE A 50 -11.20 -1.43 -17.00
CA ILE A 50 -12.35 -1.93 -16.21
C ILE A 50 -13.26 -0.79 -15.73
N GLY A 51 -12.83 0.46 -15.92
CA GLY A 51 -13.51 1.67 -15.48
C GLY A 51 -13.24 2.00 -13.99
N PRO A 52 -13.30 3.30 -13.62
CA PRO A 52 -12.94 3.78 -12.28
C PRO A 52 -13.82 3.22 -11.15
N GLY A 53 -15.10 2.92 -11.43
CA GLY A 53 -16.02 2.35 -10.45
C GLY A 53 -15.61 0.94 -9.98
N SER A 54 -15.23 0.07 -10.92
CA SER A 54 -14.76 -1.29 -10.63
C SER A 54 -13.34 -1.28 -10.07
N ALA A 55 -12.46 -0.41 -10.57
CA ALA A 55 -11.08 -0.30 -10.08
C ALA A 55 -11.01 0.14 -8.60
N GLY A 56 -11.91 1.03 -8.16
CA GLY A 56 -12.03 1.42 -6.75
C GLY A 56 -12.41 0.24 -5.83
N LEU A 57 -13.18 -0.73 -6.33
CA LEU A 57 -13.48 -1.95 -5.57
C LEU A 57 -12.24 -2.81 -5.37
N TYR A 58 -11.40 -2.96 -6.40
CA TYR A 58 -10.13 -3.69 -6.30
C TYR A 58 -9.12 -3.01 -5.37
N ALA A 59 -9.17 -1.67 -5.26
CA ALA A 59 -8.33 -0.95 -4.29
C ALA A 59 -8.63 -1.35 -2.84
N ASN A 60 -9.87 -1.76 -2.52
CA ASN A 60 -10.21 -2.29 -1.20
C ASN A 60 -9.57 -3.65 -0.90
N LEU A 61 -9.13 -4.41 -1.91
CA LEU A 61 -8.42 -5.68 -1.69
C LEU A 61 -6.94 -5.49 -1.31
N VAL A 62 -6.35 -4.33 -1.61
CA VAL A 62 -4.94 -4.01 -1.28
C VAL A 62 -4.59 -4.30 0.19
N PRO A 63 -5.35 -3.81 1.19
CA PRO A 63 -5.06 -4.12 2.60
C PRO A 63 -5.16 -5.61 2.95
N ILE A 64 -6.04 -6.40 2.32
CA ILE A 64 -6.10 -7.86 2.53
C ILE A 64 -4.83 -8.52 2.01
N PHE A 65 -4.44 -8.23 0.77
CA PHE A 65 -3.21 -8.77 0.18
C PHE A 65 -1.97 -8.33 0.96
N SER A 66 -1.95 -7.08 1.43
CA SER A 66 -0.86 -6.56 2.27
C SER A 66 -0.74 -7.33 3.58
N ALA A 67 -1.86 -7.61 4.26
CA ALA A 67 -1.86 -8.38 5.50
C ALA A 67 -1.40 -9.84 5.29
N ILE A 68 -1.87 -10.48 4.22
CA ILE A 68 -1.43 -11.85 3.86
C ILE A 68 0.07 -11.88 3.57
N MET A 69 0.56 -10.92 2.78
CA MET A 69 1.99 -10.80 2.46
C MET A 69 2.83 -10.52 3.71
N ALA A 70 2.36 -9.69 4.64
CA ALA A 70 3.06 -9.42 5.89
C ALA A 70 3.24 -10.71 6.72
N VAL A 71 2.18 -11.49 6.90
CA VAL A 71 2.27 -12.78 7.62
C VAL A 71 3.23 -13.75 6.94
N LEU A 72 3.13 -13.88 5.60
CA LEU A 72 3.95 -14.86 4.86
C LEU A 72 5.43 -14.46 4.75
N LEU A 73 5.72 -13.18 4.50
CA LEU A 73 7.08 -12.70 4.25
C LEU A 73 7.82 -12.32 5.54
N LEU A 74 7.14 -11.70 6.51
CA LEU A 74 7.76 -11.25 7.75
C LEU A 74 7.65 -12.29 8.87
N SER A 75 6.86 -13.36 8.69
CA SER A 75 6.60 -14.37 9.74
C SER A 75 6.14 -13.76 11.07
N GLU A 76 5.46 -12.62 11.03
CA GLU A 76 4.91 -11.99 12.23
C GLU A 76 3.82 -12.88 12.83
N GLU A 77 3.81 -13.02 14.16
CA GLU A 77 2.68 -13.64 14.85
C GLU A 77 1.41 -12.83 14.55
N PHE A 78 0.32 -13.54 14.23
CA PHE A 78 -0.97 -12.98 13.87
C PHE A 78 -1.52 -12.07 14.99
N ALA A 79 -1.14 -10.80 14.98
CA ALA A 79 -1.52 -9.83 15.98
C ALA A 79 -2.95 -9.32 15.72
N LEU A 80 -3.61 -8.82 16.78
CA LEU A 80 -4.96 -8.27 16.73
C LEU A 80 -5.15 -7.17 15.66
N PHE A 81 -4.08 -6.47 15.26
CA PHE A 81 -4.12 -5.47 14.20
C PHE A 81 -4.43 -6.07 12.81
N HIS A 82 -4.00 -7.30 12.53
CA HIS A 82 -4.35 -8.00 11.28
C HIS A 82 -5.85 -8.33 11.23
N LEU A 83 -6.42 -8.74 12.38
CA LEU A 83 -7.85 -8.98 12.53
C LEU A 83 -8.67 -7.69 12.34
N ALA A 84 -8.23 -6.59 12.96
CA ALA A 84 -8.86 -5.28 12.81
C ALA A 84 -8.82 -4.78 11.35
N ALA A 85 -7.69 -4.98 10.67
CA ALA A 85 -7.55 -4.66 9.25
C ALA A 85 -8.51 -5.49 8.38
N MET A 86 -8.61 -6.81 8.60
CA MET A 86 -9.57 -7.65 7.87
C MET A 86 -11.01 -7.21 8.10
N LEU A 87 -11.41 -6.92 9.35
CA LEU A 87 -12.77 -6.46 9.67
C LEU A 87 -13.12 -5.14 8.99
N LEU A 88 -12.18 -4.17 8.97
CA LEU A 88 -12.36 -2.89 8.29
C LEU A 88 -12.56 -3.08 6.79
N VAL A 89 -11.79 -3.98 6.17
CA VAL A 89 -11.90 -4.23 4.72
C VAL A 89 -13.19 -4.94 4.37
N PHE A 90 -13.52 -6.03 5.07
CA PHE A 90 -14.79 -6.74 4.83
C PHE A 90 -15.99 -5.84 5.11
N GLY A 91 -15.94 -5.00 6.14
CA GLY A 91 -16.96 -4.00 6.43
C GLY A 91 -17.10 -2.97 5.31
N GLY A 92 -15.98 -2.45 4.78
CA GLY A 92 -15.96 -1.51 3.65
C GLY A 92 -16.53 -2.11 2.37
N ILE A 93 -16.16 -3.35 2.04
CA ILE A 93 -16.69 -4.08 0.87
C ILE A 93 -18.20 -4.30 1.02
N GLY A 94 -18.67 -4.76 2.19
CA GLY A 94 -20.09 -4.99 2.45
C GLY A 94 -20.93 -3.71 2.34
N LEU A 95 -20.43 -2.58 2.84
CA LEU A 95 -21.11 -1.28 2.72
C LEU A 95 -21.21 -0.82 1.25
N PHE A 96 -20.12 -1.00 0.48
CA PHE A 96 -20.09 -0.65 -0.92
C PHE A 96 -21.06 -1.50 -1.76
N GLU A 97 -21.08 -2.81 -1.54
CA GLU A 97 -22.01 -3.72 -2.24
C GLU A 97 -23.47 -3.37 -1.91
N TYR A 98 -23.76 -3.05 -0.65
CA TYR A 98 -25.09 -2.63 -0.21
C TYR A 98 -25.56 -1.33 -0.87
N GLN A 99 -24.64 -0.38 -1.11
CA GLN A 99 -24.93 0.85 -1.85
C GLN A 99 -25.10 0.60 -3.37
N GLY A 100 -24.33 -0.29 -3.96
CA GLY A 100 -24.45 -0.67 -5.38
C GLY A 100 -25.82 -1.28 -5.72
N ARG A 101 -26.35 -2.15 -4.84
CA ARG A 101 -27.68 -2.76 -5.01
C ARG A 101 -28.83 -1.76 -4.89
N ARG A 102 -28.68 -0.69 -4.10
CA ARG A 102 -29.68 0.36 -3.94
C ARG A 102 -29.83 1.26 -5.16
N LYS A 103 -28.75 1.50 -5.92
CA LYS A 103 -28.77 2.35 -7.13
C LYS A 103 -29.42 1.69 -8.35
N VAL A 104 -29.52 0.36 -8.39
CA VAL A 104 -30.15 -0.39 -9.51
C VAL A 104 -31.66 -0.56 -9.32
N SER A 105 -32.19 -0.26 -8.12
CA SER A 105 -33.59 -0.45 -7.74
C SER A 105 -34.42 0.86 -7.70
N SER A 106 -33.88 1.99 -8.16
CA SER A 106 -34.56 3.28 -8.27
C SER A 106 -34.50 3.82 -9.69
#